data_AF-A0A916VGC6-F1
#
_entry.id   AF-A0A916VGC6-F1
#
_cell.length_a   1.000
_cell.length_b   1.000
_cell.length_c   1.000
_cell.angle_alpha   90.00
_cell.angle_beta   90.00
_cell.angle_gamma   90.00
#
_symmetry.space_group_name_H-M   'P 1'
#
loop_
_entity.id
_entity.type
_entity.pdbx_description
1 polymer ?
#
loop_
_entity_poly.entity_id
_entity_poly.type
_entity_poly.pdbx_seq_one_letter_code
_entity_poly.pdbx_strand_id
1 'polypeptide(L)' 'MTLVIRRNDKWLYEEAIWDNNLSNNYFIWFHTFEDEINHRGQIRILRKMLPLNLN' A
#
# COMPACT_ATOMS: atom_id res chain seq x y z
N MET A 1 -7.42 6.13 5.30
CA MET A 1 -7.30 7.26 4.34
C MET A 1 -7.49 8.66 4.96
N THR A 2 -8.06 8.82 6.17
CA THR A 2 -8.35 10.16 6.74
C THR A 2 -7.17 10.83 7.46
N LEU A 3 -6.15 10.06 7.85
CA LEU A 3 -5.00 10.58 8.63
C LEU A 3 -4.00 11.41 7.79
N VAL A 4 -3.88 11.15 6.49
CA VAL A 4 -2.94 11.87 5.59
C VAL A 4 -3.46 13.26 5.22
N ILE A 5 -4.78 13.44 5.14
CA ILE A 5 -5.44 14.67 4.64
C ILE A 5 -5.08 15.92 5.46
N ARG A 6 -4.64 15.75 6.72
CA ARG A 6 -4.28 16.86 7.62
C ARG A 6 -2.78 17.18 7.66
N ARG A 7 -1.97 16.55 6.81
CA ARG A 7 -0.51 16.74 6.76
C ARG A 7 -0.13 17.62 5.56
N ASN A 8 0.90 18.44 5.74
CA ASN A 8 1.51 19.20 4.65
C ASN A 8 2.61 18.37 3.98
N ASP A 9 3.08 18.79 2.81
CA ASP A 9 4.08 18.02 2.04
C ASP A 9 5.41 17.84 2.77
N LYS A 10 5.78 18.72 3.71
CA LYS A 10 7.03 18.56 4.48
C LYS A 10 7.02 17.29 5.32
N TRP A 11 5.85 16.89 5.82
CA TRP A 11 5.69 15.67 6.61
C TRP A 11 6.10 14.40 5.84
N LEU A 12 5.96 14.40 4.50
CA LEU A 12 6.38 13.26 3.67
C LEU A 12 7.89 12.99 3.79
N TYR A 13 8.69 14.01 4.07
CA TYR A 13 10.15 13.90 4.15
C TYR A 13 10.68 13.77 5.59
N GLU A 14 9.79 13.75 6.59
CA GLU A 14 10.19 13.48 7.98
C GLU A 14 10.65 12.03 8.15
N GLU A 15 11.70 11.83 8.95
CA GLU A 15 12.22 10.51 9.28
C GLU A 15 11.19 9.68 10.04
N ALA A 16 11.10 8.39 9.71
CA ALA A 16 10.23 7.43 10.34
C ALA A 16 10.92 6.08 10.43
N ILE A 17 10.57 5.28 11.45
CA ILE A 17 11.02 3.90 11.56
C ILE A 17 9.98 2.99 10.93
N TRP A 18 10.40 2.18 9.96
CA TRP A 18 9.58 1.17 9.31
C TRP A 18 10.33 -0.16 9.25
N ASP A 19 9.72 -1.21 9.80
CA ASP A 19 10.34 -2.53 9.97
C ASP A 19 11.75 -2.47 10.59
N ASN A 20 11.89 -1.72 11.68
CA ASN A 20 13.17 -1.45 12.37
C ASN A 20 14.25 -0.74 11.53
N ASN A 21 13.91 -0.22 10.36
CA ASN A 21 14.82 0.53 9.50
C ASN A 21 14.44 2.01 9.45
N LEU A 22 15.45 2.89 9.34
CA LEU A 22 15.24 4.31 9.11
C LEU A 22 14.70 4.56 7.70
N SER A 23 13.65 5.38 7.60
CA SER A 23 12.97 5.72 6.37
C SER A 23 12.31 7.09 6.46
N ASN A 24 11.34 7.39 5.58
CA ASN A 24 10.49 8.57 5.64
C ASN A 24 9.02 8.24 5.32
N ASN A 25 8.13 9.16 5.66
CA ASN A 25 6.69 8.97 5.45
C ASN A 25 6.33 8.81 3.97
N TYR A 26 7.05 9.46 3.04
CA TYR A 26 6.84 9.33 1.60
C TYR A 26 6.96 7.87 1.16
N PHE A 27 8.07 7.22 1.51
CA PHE A 27 8.34 5.84 1.11
C PHE A 27 7.32 4.88 1.72
N ILE A 28 6.99 5.05 3.01
CA ILE A 28 6.03 4.18 3.71
C ILE A 28 4.65 4.24 3.03
N TRP A 29 4.18 5.44 2.69
CA TRP A 29 2.88 5.60 2.02
C TRP A 29 2.89 5.17 0.56
N PHE A 30 3.99 5.43 -0.16
CA PHE A 30 4.19 4.91 -1.51
C PHE A 30 4.14 3.39 -1.52
N HIS A 31 4.91 2.74 -0.65
CA HIS A 31 4.94 1.28 -0.54
C HIS A 31 3.57 0.71 -0.17
N THR A 32 2.87 1.31 0.81
CA THR A 32 1.52 0.86 1.20
C THR A 32 0.56 0.86 0.00
N PHE A 33 0.58 1.91 -0.82
CA PHE A 33 -0.27 2.02 -1.99
C PHE A 33 0.13 1.04 -3.11
N GLU A 34 1.44 0.90 -3.34
CA GLU A 34 2.01 -0.04 -4.30
C GLU A 34 1.63 -1.49 -3.95
N ASP A 35 1.74 -1.85 -2.67
CA ASP A 35 1.40 -3.16 -2.15
C ASP A 35 -0.10 -3.48 -2.29
N GLU A 36 -0.99 -2.51 -2.02
CA GLU A 36 -2.43 -2.68 -2.24
C GLU A 36 -2.76 -2.99 -3.71
N ILE A 37 -2.15 -2.25 -4.64
CA ILE A 37 -2.35 -2.46 -6.08
C ILE A 37 -1.85 -3.85 -6.50
N ASN A 38 -0.68 -4.24 -6.04
CA ASN A 38 -0.09 -5.55 -6.35
C ASN A 38 -0.98 -6.69 -5.86
N HIS A 39 -1.40 -6.64 -4.60
CA HIS A 39 -2.27 -7.65 -4.02
C HIS A 39 -3.64 -7.70 -4.71
N ARG A 40 -4.20 -6.55 -5.08
CA ARG A 40 -5.43 -6.47 -5.89
C ARG A 40 -5.25 -7.13 -7.26
N GLY A 41 -4.08 -6.98 -7.88
CA GLY A 41 -3.70 -7.65 -9.12
C GLY A 41 -3.68 -9.18 -8.95
N GLN A 42 -3.02 -9.67 -7.91
CA GLN A 42 -2.96 -11.10 -7.58
C GLN A 42 -4.35 -11.69 -7.34
N ILE A 43 -5.19 -11.04 -6.53
CA ILE A 43 -6.58 -11.47 -6.28
C ILE A 43 -7.37 -11.53 -7.58
N ARG A 44 -7.22 -10.54 -8.47
CA ARG A 44 -7.90 -10.53 -9.77
C ARG A 44 -7.49 -11.72 -10.64
N ILE A 45 -6.21 -12.08 -10.64
CA ILE A 45 -5.70 -13.25 -11.38
C ILE A 45 -6.27 -14.53 -10.78
N LEU A 46 -6.17 -14.71 -9.45
CA LEU A 46 -6.72 -15.88 -8.75
C LEU A 46 -8.21 -16.05 -9.02
N ARG A 47 -8.99 -14.97 -8.98
CA ARG A 47 -10.43 -15.01 -9.31
C ARG A 47 -10.72 -15.48 -10.74
N LYS A 48 -9.86 -15.16 -11.71
CA LYS A 48 -10.00 -15.63 -13.10
C LYS A 48 -9.62 -17.10 -13.28
N MET A 49 -8.75 -17.61 -12.41
CA MET A 49 -8.33 -19.01 -12.42
C MET A 49 -9.34 -19.93 -11.72
N LEU A 50 -10.24 -19.38 -10.89
CA LEU A 50 -11.34 -20.16 -10.32
C LEU A 50 -12.25 -20.68 -11.45
N PRO A 51 -12.56 -21.98 -11.49
CA PRO A 51 -13.47 -22.53 -12.48
C PRO A 51 -14.85 -21.86 -12.37
N LEU A 52 -15.50 -21.65 -13.51
CA LEU A 52 -16.82 -20.99 -13.61
C LEU A 52 -17.95 -21.69 -12.82
N ASN A 53 -17.71 -22.89 -12.28
CA ASN A 53 -18.70 -23.75 -11.64
C ASN A 53 -18.40 -23.97 -10.15
N LEU A 54 -18.21 -22.91 -9.38
CA LEU A 54 -18.40 -22.97 -7.92
C LEU A 54 -19.84 -22.55 -7.62
N ASN A 55 -20.77 -23.48 -7.90
CA ASN A 55 -22.23 -23.46 -7.68
C ASN A 55 -23.01 -22.22 -8.16
#